data_AF-A0A4Q7P636-F1
#
_entry.id   AF-A0A4Q7P636-F1
#
_cell.length_a   1.000
_cell.length_b   1.000
_cell.length_c   1.000
_cell.angle_alpha   90.00
_cell.angle_beta   90.00
_cell.angle_gamma   90.00
#
_symmetry.space_group_name_H-M   'P 1'
#
loop_
_entity.id
_entity.type
_entity.pdbx_description
1 polymer ?
#
loop_
_entity_poly.entity_id
_entity_poly.type
_entity_poly.pdbx_seq_one_letter_code
_entity_poly.pdbx_strand_id
1 'polypeptide(L)' 'MNQYAYDGPVMEFENCVAHRWKSTTYAVSEKKARSNLVYQFKKQHNRLPNTKITLPGKLIAV' A
#
# COMPACT_ATOMS: atom_id res chain seq x y z
N MET A 1 -18.22 5.13 -0.13
CA MET A 1 -16.89 4.53 -0.35
C MET A 1 -16.38 4.05 0.98
N ASN A 2 -15.85 2.84 1.07
CA ASN A 2 -15.32 2.33 2.33
C ASN A 2 -13.91 2.90 2.51
N GLN A 3 -13.59 3.33 3.72
CA GLN A 3 -12.23 3.70 4.07
C GLN A 3 -11.47 2.43 4.40
N TYR A 4 -10.24 2.32 3.90
CA TYR A 4 -9.34 1.24 4.23
C TYR A 4 -8.06 1.84 4.78
N ALA A 5 -7.66 1.38 5.96
CA ALA A 5 -6.38 1.66 6.57
C ALA A 5 -5.43 0.47 6.38
N TYR A 6 -4.17 0.77 6.17
CA TYR A 6 -3.09 -0.18 6.17
C TYR A 6 -2.06 0.24 7.22
N ASP A 7 -1.68 -0.69 8.10
CA ASP A 7 -0.57 -0.56 9.04
C ASP A 7 0.29 -1.81 8.88
N GLY A 8 1.46 -1.67 8.27
CA GLY A 8 2.31 -2.83 8.06
C GLY A 8 3.56 -2.57 7.22
N PRO A 9 4.38 -3.60 7.04
CA PRO A 9 5.60 -3.49 6.27
C PRO A 9 5.34 -3.46 4.76
N VAL A 10 6.05 -2.60 4.04
CA VAL A 10 6.00 -2.51 2.58
C VAL A 10 7.24 -3.17 2.01
N MET A 11 7.03 -4.17 1.15
CA MET A 11 8.07 -4.88 0.45
C MET A 11 8.17 -4.36 -0.99
N GLU A 12 9.39 -4.13 -1.44
CA GLU A 12 9.73 -3.82 -2.82
C GLU A 12 10.61 -4.95 -3.34
N PHE A 13 10.06 -5.75 -4.26
CA PHE A 13 10.64 -7.02 -4.67
C PHE A 13 10.95 -7.91 -3.45
N GLU A 14 12.22 -8.04 -3.08
CA GLU A 14 12.71 -8.82 -1.94
C GLU A 14 13.22 -7.94 -0.78
N ASN A 15 13.21 -6.62 -0.95
CA ASN A 15 13.70 -5.67 0.03
C ASN A 15 12.55 -5.05 0.82
N CYS A 16 12.66 -5.05 2.14
CA CYS A 16 11.74 -4.29 2.98
C CYS A 16 12.08 -2.80 2.90
N VAL A 17 11.21 -1.99 2.29
CA VAL A 17 11.45 -0.54 2.14
C VAL A 17 10.94 0.22 3.35
N ALA A 18 9.83 -0.24 3.92
CA ALA A 18 9.27 0.33 5.12
C ALA A 18 8.89 -0.79 6.08
N HIS A 19 9.49 -0.83 7.27
CA HIS A 19 9.09 -1.79 8.31
C HIS A 19 7.69 -1.51 8.85
N ARG A 20 7.28 -0.23 8.85
CA ARG A 20 5.95 0.19 9.32
C ARG A 20 5.47 1.40 8.54
N TRP A 21 4.63 1.17 7.55
CA TRP A 21 3.96 2.21 6.79
C TRP A 21 2.49 2.24 7.15
N LYS A 22 1.99 3.45 7.45
CA LYS A 22 0.59 3.69 7.74
C LYS A 22 -0.01 4.57 6.66
N SER A 23 -1.09 4.12 6.06
CA SER A 23 -1.79 4.91 5.04
C SER A 23 -3.25 4.52 4.98
N THR A 24 -4.06 5.46 4.51
CA THR A 24 -5.50 5.27 4.36
C THR A 24 -5.91 5.62 2.94
N THR A 25 -6.83 4.83 2.39
CA THR A 25 -7.42 5.11 1.08
C THR A 25 -8.91 4.82 1.11
N TYR A 26 -9.66 5.55 0.30
CA TYR A 26 -11.04 5.19 -0.03
C TYR A 26 -11.05 4.25 -1.22
N ALA A 27 -11.82 3.16 -1.13
CA ALA A 27 -11.99 2.23 -2.23
C ALA A 27 -13.34 1.51 -2.15
N VAL A 28 -13.71 0.88 -3.27
CA VAL A 28 -14.91 0.03 -3.36
C VAL A 28 -14.66 -1.39 -2.85
N SER A 29 -13.40 -1.84 -2.81
CA SER A 29 -13.01 -3.17 -2.37
C SER A 29 -11.56 -3.18 -1.86
N GLU A 30 -11.21 -4.18 -1.05
CA GLU A 30 -9.85 -4.37 -0.53
C GLU A 30 -8.79 -4.47 -1.64
N LYS A 31 -9.13 -5.14 -2.75
CA LYS A 31 -8.23 -5.28 -3.90
C LYS A 31 -7.92 -3.91 -4.53
N LYS A 32 -8.94 -3.04 -4.66
CA LYS A 32 -8.76 -1.69 -5.18
C LYS A 32 -8.02 -0.80 -4.18
N ALA A 33 -8.32 -0.94 -2.89
CA ALA A 33 -7.59 -0.26 -1.83
C ALA A 33 -6.09 -0.59 -1.89
N ARG A 34 -5.74 -1.87 -2.01
CA ARG A 34 -4.34 -2.30 -2.13
C ARG A 34 -3.64 -1.68 -3.34
N SER A 35 -4.29 -1.62 -4.50
CA SER A 35 -3.75 -0.94 -5.69
C SER A 35 -3.56 0.56 -5.47
N ASN A 36 -4.52 1.24 -4.82
CA ASN A 36 -4.41 2.67 -4.50
C ASN A 36 -3.26 2.93 -3.52
N LEU A 37 -3.09 2.09 -2.50
CA LEU A 37 -2.00 2.20 -1.54
C LEU A 37 -0.63 1.97 -2.19
N VAL A 38 -0.51 0.95 -3.05
CA VAL A 38 0.72 0.74 -3.83
C VAL A 38 1.05 1.98 -4.67
N TYR A 39 0.04 2.58 -5.32
CA TYR A 39 0.24 3.80 -6.10
C TYR A 39 0.67 4.99 -5.23
N GLN A 40 0.03 5.20 -4.07
CA GLN A 40 0.41 6.24 -3.11
C GLN A 40 1.86 6.07 -2.65
N PHE A 41 2.25 4.86 -2.27
CA PHE A 41 3.61 4.57 -1.82
C PHE A 41 4.63 4.87 -2.93
N LYS A 42 4.36 4.44 -4.17
CA LYS A 42 5.23 4.76 -5.32
C LYS A 42 5.39 6.26 -5.52
N LYS A 43 4.29 7.01 -5.44
CA LYS A 43 4.29 8.47 -5.61
C LYS A 43 5.04 9.19 -4.49
N GLN A 44 4.91 8.72 -3.25
CA GLN A 44 5.55 9.34 -2.08
C GLN A 44 7.05 9.06 -2.01
N HIS A 45 7.51 7.89 -2.49
CA HIS A 45 8.92 7.50 -2.48
C HIS A 45 9.61 7.71 -3.84
N ASN A 46 8.99 8.48 -4.77
CA ASN A 46 9.46 8.70 -6.14
C ASN A 46 9.92 7.40 -6.84
N ARG A 47 9.26 6.29 -6.55
CA ARG A 47 9.64 4.98 -7.11
C ARG A 47 9.13 4.87 -8.53
N LEU A 48 9.93 4.22 -9.37
CA LEU A 48 9.58 3.97 -10.75
C LEU A 48 8.26 3.15 -10.82
N PRO A 49 7.39 3.42 -11.80
CA PRO A 49 6.14 2.66 -11.94
C PRO A 49 6.39 1.16 -12.14
N ASN A 50 7.55 0.79 -12.67
CA ASN A 50 7.97 -0.59 -12.89
C ASN A 50 8.37 -1.37 -11.62
N THR A 51 8.46 -0.68 -10.49
CA THR A 51 8.83 -1.29 -9.22
C THR A 51 7.70 -2.17 -8.69
N LYS A 52 7.98 -3.46 -8.42
CA LYS A 52 7.02 -4.37 -7.79
C LYS A 52 6.95 -4.08 -6.30
N ILE A 53 5.87 -3.45 -5.88
CA ILE A 53 5.59 -3.18 -4.47
C ILE A 53 4.47 -4.11 -4.01
N THR A 54 4.75 -4.84 -2.94
CA THR A 54 3.85 -5.78 -2.28
C THR A 54 3.56 -5.31 -0.87
N LEU A 55 2.27 -5.32 -0.54
CA LEU A 55 1.76 -5.01 0.80
C LEU A 55 1.31 -6.33 1.43
N PRO A 56 2.16 -7.11 2.13
CA PRO A 56 1.81 -8.40 2.71
C PRO A 56 0.82 -8.29 3.89
N GLY A 57 0.77 -7.13 4.53
CA GLY A 57 -0.18 -6.86 5.62
C GLY A 57 -1.64 -6.88 5.16
N LYS A 58 -2.55 -7.11 6.12
CA LYS A 58 -4.00 -7.00 5.90
C LYS A 58 -4.42 -5.53 5.84
N LEU A 59 -5.39 -5.22 4.98
CA LEU A 59 -6.07 -3.94 5.00
C LEU A 59 -7.24 -4.03 5.97
N ILE A 60 -7.42 -3.00 6.78
CA ILE A 60 -8.50 -2.88 7.76
C ILE A 60 -9.50 -1.88 7.20
N ALA A 61 -10.76 -2.28 7.04
CA ALA A 61 -11.81 -1.32 6.72
C ALA A 61 -12.13 -0.48 7.97
N VAL A 62 -12.17 0.84 7.80
CA VAL A 62 -12.48 1.83 8.85
C VAL A 62 -13.83 2.48 8.58
#